data_AF-A0A180FZ98-F1
#
_entry.id   AF-A0A180FZ98-F1
#
_cell.length_a   1.000
_cell.length_b   1.000
_cell.length_c   1.000
_cell.angle_alpha   90.00
_cell.angle_beta   90.00
_cell.angle_gamma   90.00
#
_symmetry.space_group_name_H-M   'P 1'
#
loop_
_entity.id
_entity.type
_entity.pdbx_description
1 polymer ?
#
loop_
_entity_poly.entity_id
_entity_poly.type
_entity_poly.pdbx_seq_one_letter_code
_entity_poly.pdbx_strand_id
1 'polypeptide(L)'
;MTRRANPPPTNDHQPAWVIQKYGGTSVGKLLANVATQILPSTLDAGHRVAIVCSARSGNTKSTGTTNLLLKAALEALENTSSASIQHSPSQATFSPPQNTTNTLAGPNPSILSQILARRGSPTPRLLSRTNSTANGFTSPSLYTSHHSPGINNLSLGDSTHQPAEEQNNNNNSPFEKTIEILKADHLKAASELISNENLLSDLQYDIAYDCERLRSLLLATQILEEISPKSKDLIIGVGEKLSCRLVTAYLTDQGFDVELVCLDNIVERIEFEAPDGDPDGVYQSPGGQLRQPFYDRLALRLGERLKQCEDRIPVVTGFFGVVPGSLLTQVGRGYTDLCASLCAVGLGAAELQVWKEVDGIFTAD
;
A
#
# COMPACT_ATOMS: atom_id res chain seq x y z
N MET A 1 -26.83 11.53 8.50
CA MET A 1 -26.02 12.39 9.39
C MET A 1 -24.83 12.88 8.60
N THR A 2 -24.50 14.16 8.70
CA THR A 2 -23.30 14.74 8.08
C THR A 2 -22.07 14.15 8.76
N ARG A 3 -21.12 13.62 7.99
CA ARG A 3 -19.88 13.07 8.54
C ARG A 3 -19.04 14.20 9.14
N ARG A 4 -18.28 13.90 10.20
CA ARG A 4 -17.38 14.85 10.86
C ARG A 4 -16.11 15.03 10.03
N ALA A 5 -15.82 16.26 9.66
CA ALA A 5 -14.74 16.62 8.73
C ALA A 5 -13.83 17.70 9.33
N ASN A 6 -12.77 18.09 8.61
CA ASN A 6 -11.99 19.27 8.94
C ASN A 6 -12.85 20.53 8.82
N PRO A 7 -12.66 21.55 9.68
CA PRO A 7 -13.36 22.81 9.54
C PRO A 7 -12.95 23.49 8.22
N PRO A 8 -13.92 23.96 7.42
CA PRO A 8 -13.62 24.62 6.16
C PRO A 8 -12.92 25.97 6.41
N PRO A 9 -12.05 26.42 5.50
CA PRO A 9 -11.52 27.77 5.55
C PRO A 9 -12.65 28.79 5.35
N THR A 10 -12.64 29.88 6.11
CA THR A 10 -13.54 31.02 5.91
C THR A 10 -12.78 32.19 5.30
N ASN A 11 -13.50 33.21 4.81
CA ASN A 11 -12.87 34.41 4.22
C ASN A 11 -11.92 35.12 5.19
N ASP A 12 -12.18 35.02 6.50
CA ASP A 12 -11.45 35.77 7.53
C ASP A 12 -10.47 34.91 8.34
N HIS A 13 -10.57 33.57 8.26
CA HIS A 13 -9.76 32.66 9.07
C HIS A 13 -9.48 31.35 8.36
N GLN A 14 -8.20 30.96 8.30
CA GLN A 14 -7.79 29.62 7.93
C GLN A 14 -7.47 28.82 9.20
N PRO A 15 -8.26 27.79 9.53
CA PRO A 15 -7.99 26.98 10.70
C PRO A 15 -6.64 26.26 10.55
N ALA A 16 -5.84 26.34 11.61
CA ALA A 16 -4.48 25.83 11.61
C ALA A 16 -4.45 24.29 11.50
N TRP A 17 -3.47 23.77 10.78
CA TRP A 17 -3.25 22.33 10.67
C TRP A 17 -2.52 21.76 11.90
N VAL A 18 -2.92 20.57 12.30
CA VAL A 18 -2.25 19.70 13.26
C VAL A 18 -1.98 18.36 12.56
N ILE A 19 -0.72 17.94 12.55
CA ILE A 19 -0.36 16.61 12.05
C ILE A 19 -0.37 15.62 13.20
N GLN A 20 -1.12 14.53 13.08
CA GLN A 20 -1.13 13.46 14.07
C GLN A 20 -0.48 12.21 13.50
N LYS A 21 0.70 11.86 14.01
CA LYS A 21 1.40 10.64 13.62
C LYS A 21 1.11 9.52 14.59
N TYR A 22 0.75 8.35 14.08
CA TYR A 22 0.52 7.15 14.87
C TYR A 22 1.55 6.06 14.54
N GLY A 23 2.18 5.50 15.58
CA GLY A 23 3.07 4.35 15.47
C GLY A 23 2.30 3.04 15.24
N GLY A 24 3.01 1.97 14.86
CA GLY A 24 2.38 0.69 14.52
C GLY A 24 1.59 0.05 15.67
N THR A 25 2.09 0.11 16.90
CA THR A 25 1.39 -0.37 18.09
C THR A 25 0.17 0.49 18.44
N SER A 26 0.27 1.81 18.25
CA SER A 26 -0.86 2.73 18.40
C SER A 26 -1.98 2.42 17.41
N VAL A 27 -1.66 2.18 16.13
CA VAL A 27 -2.65 1.75 15.13
C VAL A 27 -3.24 0.37 15.47
N GLY A 28 -2.44 -0.53 16.05
CA GLY A 28 -2.93 -1.86 16.43
C GLY A 28 -3.89 -1.89 17.61
N LYS A 29 -3.80 -0.94 18.55
CA LYS A 29 -4.47 -1.03 19.86
C LYS A 29 -5.35 0.16 20.22
N LEU A 30 -5.06 1.34 19.68
CA LEU A 30 -5.60 2.62 20.20
C LEU A 30 -6.55 3.33 19.23
N LEU A 31 -6.95 2.70 18.11
CA LEU A 31 -7.84 3.34 17.14
C LEU A 31 -9.18 3.79 17.76
N ALA A 32 -9.74 3.03 18.71
CA ALA A 32 -10.93 3.44 19.44
C ALA A 32 -10.73 4.76 20.20
N ASN A 33 -9.59 4.92 20.89
CA ASN A 33 -9.26 6.17 21.59
C ASN A 33 -9.00 7.31 20.58
N VAL A 34 -8.42 7.01 19.42
CA VAL A 34 -8.24 8.00 18.35
C VAL A 34 -9.58 8.55 17.90
N ALA A 35 -10.55 7.68 17.59
CA ALA A 35 -11.86 8.08 17.08
C ALA A 35 -12.76 8.73 18.15
N THR A 36 -12.65 8.33 19.42
CA THR A 36 -13.55 8.78 20.48
C THR A 36 -13.04 9.98 21.28
N GLN A 37 -11.71 10.19 21.34
CA GLN A 37 -11.10 11.22 22.19
C GLN A 37 -10.15 12.13 21.41
N ILE A 38 -9.12 11.57 20.78
CA ILE A 38 -7.97 12.36 20.25
C ILE A 38 -8.37 13.18 19.02
N LEU A 39 -8.98 12.55 18.03
CA LEU A 39 -9.39 13.24 16.82
C LEU A 39 -10.54 14.22 17.11
N PRO A 40 -11.58 13.85 17.89
CA PRO A 40 -12.57 14.79 18.38
C PRO A 40 -12.02 16.04 19.06
N SER A 41 -11.14 15.88 20.05
CA SER A 41 -10.64 17.01 20.83
C SER A 41 -9.90 18.04 19.96
N THR A 42 -9.17 17.57 18.95
CA THR A 42 -8.43 18.43 18.03
C THR A 42 -9.35 19.15 17.06
N LEU A 43 -10.37 18.46 16.52
CA LEU A 43 -11.36 19.05 15.63
C LEU A 43 -12.27 20.05 16.37
N ASP A 44 -12.68 19.76 17.61
CA ASP A 44 -13.51 20.65 18.43
C ASP A 44 -12.77 21.92 18.86
N ALA A 45 -11.44 21.87 18.95
CA ALA A 45 -10.59 23.04 19.11
C ALA A 45 -10.47 23.90 17.84
N GLY A 46 -11.12 23.51 16.74
CA GLY A 46 -11.15 24.27 15.49
C GLY A 46 -9.94 24.04 14.58
N HIS A 47 -9.13 23.01 14.85
CA HIS A 47 -7.98 22.67 14.00
C HIS A 47 -8.38 21.76 12.83
N ARG A 48 -7.60 21.85 11.74
CA ARG A 48 -7.62 20.84 10.67
C ARG A 48 -6.61 19.76 11.00
N VAL A 49 -6.96 18.50 10.77
CA VAL A 49 -6.11 17.35 11.10
C VAL A 49 -5.73 16.61 9.84
N ALA A 50 -4.46 16.22 9.74
CA ALA A 50 -4.01 15.16 8.86
C ALA A 50 -3.32 14.07 9.67
N ILE A 51 -3.66 12.82 9.37
CA ILE A 51 -3.22 11.63 10.09
C ILE A 51 -2.12 10.95 9.29
N VAL A 52 -0.99 10.62 9.91
CA VAL A 52 0.10 9.87 9.26
C VAL A 52 0.32 8.56 10.00
N CYS A 53 0.19 7.42 9.31
CA CYS A 53 0.25 6.11 9.96
C CYS A 53 1.49 5.31 9.54
N SER A 54 2.08 4.62 10.52
CA SER A 54 3.04 3.54 10.26
C SER A 54 2.30 2.23 9.94
N ALA A 55 3.03 1.23 9.43
CA ALA A 55 2.51 -0.13 9.34
C ALA A 55 2.02 -0.65 10.72
N ARG A 56 0.90 -1.41 10.72
CA ARG A 56 0.26 -1.90 11.95
C ARG A 56 1.16 -2.91 12.69
N SER A 57 1.01 -2.96 14.02
CA SER A 57 1.57 -3.99 14.88
C SER A 57 0.52 -4.38 15.93
N GLY A 58 0.06 -5.63 15.91
CA GLY A 58 -1.00 -6.10 16.82
C GLY A 58 -0.56 -6.12 18.29
N ASN A 59 0.54 -6.82 18.61
CA ASN A 59 1.00 -6.99 19.98
C ASN A 59 2.29 -6.24 20.27
N THR A 60 3.33 -6.47 19.47
CA THR A 60 4.68 -5.92 19.69
C THR A 60 5.30 -5.48 18.37
N LYS A 61 6.18 -4.47 18.43
CA LYS A 61 6.89 -3.97 17.25
C LYS A 61 7.75 -5.05 16.59
N SER A 62 8.36 -5.94 17.37
CA SER A 62 9.21 -7.03 16.87
C SER A 62 8.43 -8.04 16.01
N THR A 63 7.15 -8.27 16.30
CA THR A 63 6.26 -9.12 15.49
C THR A 63 5.36 -8.31 14.54
N GLY A 64 5.66 -7.04 14.31
CA GLY A 64 4.84 -6.14 13.49
C GLY A 64 4.94 -6.40 11.98
N THR A 65 4.01 -5.82 11.22
CA THR A 65 3.88 -6.00 9.77
C THR A 65 5.18 -5.72 9.01
N THR A 66 5.93 -4.66 9.34
CA THR A 66 7.21 -4.35 8.69
C THR A 66 8.24 -5.49 8.85
N ASN A 67 8.30 -6.15 10.01
CA ASN A 67 9.22 -7.27 10.21
C ASN A 67 8.77 -8.52 9.46
N LEU A 68 7.46 -8.77 9.36
CA LEU A 68 6.94 -9.84 8.51
C LEU A 68 7.26 -9.59 7.03
N LEU A 69 7.16 -8.34 6.56
CA LEU A 69 7.50 -7.97 5.18
C LEU A 69 8.99 -8.16 4.90
N LEU A 70 9.87 -7.74 5.82
CA LEU A 70 11.32 -7.96 5.70
C LEU A 70 11.67 -9.45 5.75
N LYS A 71 10.97 -10.23 6.57
CA LYS A 71 11.12 -11.69 6.63
C LYS A 71 10.70 -12.33 5.30
N ALA A 72 9.53 -11.97 4.76
CA ALA A 72 9.07 -12.48 3.47
C ALA A 72 10.06 -12.16 2.34
N ALA A 73 10.64 -10.96 2.35
CA ALA A 73 11.68 -10.55 1.41
C ALA A 73 12.94 -11.43 1.50
N LEU A 74 13.37 -11.81 2.70
CA LEU A 74 14.51 -12.72 2.89
C LEU A 74 14.17 -14.15 2.47
N GLU A 75 13.00 -14.64 2.86
CA GLU A 75 12.50 -15.98 2.49
C GLU A 75 12.35 -16.16 0.97
N ALA A 76 12.07 -15.08 0.24
CA ALA A 76 12.04 -15.09 -1.22
C ALA A 76 13.42 -15.30 -1.85
N LEU A 77 14.52 -15.04 -1.14
CA LEU A 77 15.90 -15.27 -1.61
C LEU A 77 16.44 -16.66 -1.22
N GLU A 78 15.95 -17.26 -0.14
CA GLU A 78 16.56 -18.47 0.46
C GLU A 78 16.23 -19.79 -0.29
N ASN A 79 15.10 -19.87 -1.03
CA ASN A 79 14.62 -21.14 -1.58
C ASN A 79 15.43 -21.72 -2.76
N THR A 80 16.37 -20.97 -3.32
CA THR A 80 17.19 -21.43 -4.45
C THR A 80 18.43 -22.20 -3.98
N SER A 81 18.83 -22.08 -2.71
CA SER A 81 20.03 -22.74 -2.17
C SER A 81 19.80 -24.22 -1.81
N SER A 82 18.55 -24.61 -1.55
CA SER A 82 18.20 -25.98 -1.13
C SER A 82 17.94 -26.94 -2.30
N ALA A 83 17.79 -26.41 -3.52
CA ALA A 83 17.52 -27.21 -4.72
C ALA A 83 18.80 -27.59 -5.51
N SER A 84 19.98 -27.06 -5.16
CA SER A 84 21.20 -27.19 -5.95
C SER A 84 22.33 -28.05 -5.34
N ILE A 85 22.11 -28.73 -4.20
CA ILE A 85 23.15 -29.56 -3.57
C ILE A 85 22.62 -30.95 -3.20
N GLN A 86 22.32 -31.78 -4.22
CA GLN A 86 22.38 -33.25 -4.10
C GLN A 86 22.68 -33.89 -5.46
N HIS A 87 23.93 -33.84 -5.92
CA HIS A 87 24.44 -34.85 -6.85
C HIS A 87 25.96 -35.04 -6.66
N SER A 88 26.32 -36.14 -6.00
CA SER A 88 27.67 -36.71 -6.04
C SER A 88 27.94 -37.30 -7.44
N PRO A 89 29.21 -37.34 -7.92
CA PRO A 89 29.50 -37.72 -9.29
C PRO A 89 29.40 -39.24 -9.45
N SER A 90 28.47 -39.71 -10.28
CA SER A 90 28.42 -41.11 -10.70
C SER A 90 28.22 -41.19 -12.21
N GLN A 91 29.12 -41.95 -12.81
CA GLN A 91 29.36 -42.29 -14.21
C GLN A 91 28.22 -42.08 -15.23
N ALA A 92 28.60 -41.45 -16.34
CA ALA A 92 27.76 -41.23 -17.52
C ALA A 92 27.36 -42.55 -18.20
N THR A 93 26.05 -42.76 -18.37
CA THR A 93 25.50 -43.63 -19.41
C THR A 93 24.40 -42.86 -20.13
N PHE A 94 24.56 -42.69 -21.44
CA PHE A 94 23.71 -41.86 -22.30
C PHE A 94 22.47 -42.67 -22.75
N SER A 95 21.27 -42.16 -22.48
CA SER A 95 20.01 -42.64 -23.06
C SER A 95 19.11 -41.44 -23.41
N PRO A 96 18.33 -41.48 -24.52
CA PRO A 96 17.64 -40.32 -25.08
C PRO A 96 16.34 -39.97 -24.31
N PRO A 97 15.80 -38.74 -24.45
CA PRO A 97 14.81 -38.22 -23.52
C PRO A 97 13.39 -38.70 -23.83
N GLN A 98 12.65 -39.08 -22.78
CA GLN A 98 11.19 -39.13 -22.81
C GLN A 98 10.62 -37.80 -22.30
N ASN A 99 9.71 -37.23 -23.09
CA ASN A 99 8.97 -36.01 -22.78
C ASN A 99 8.20 -36.15 -21.46
N THR A 100 8.55 -35.32 -20.47
CA THR A 100 7.67 -35.00 -19.34
C THR A 100 7.57 -33.49 -19.24
N THR A 101 6.39 -32.97 -19.58
CA THR A 101 6.04 -31.55 -19.47
C THR A 101 5.71 -31.23 -18.01
N ASN A 102 6.67 -30.67 -17.28
CA ASN A 102 6.38 -30.00 -16.02
C ASN A 102 5.81 -28.62 -16.31
N THR A 103 4.49 -28.50 -16.28
CA THR A 103 3.79 -27.21 -16.32
C THR A 103 3.92 -26.55 -14.96
N LEU A 104 4.86 -25.62 -14.81
CA LEU A 104 4.81 -24.61 -13.76
C LEU A 104 3.52 -23.80 -14.00
N ALA A 105 2.57 -23.85 -13.06
CA ALA A 105 1.36 -23.04 -13.14
C ALA A 105 1.79 -21.56 -13.01
N GLY A 106 1.85 -20.87 -14.15
CA GLY A 106 2.06 -19.43 -14.18
C GLY A 106 0.89 -18.68 -13.52
N PRO A 107 1.09 -17.40 -13.16
CA PRO A 107 0.03 -16.56 -12.60
C PRO A 107 -1.22 -16.57 -13.49
N ASN A 108 -2.39 -16.68 -12.87
CA ASN A 108 -3.68 -16.76 -13.56
C ASN A 108 -3.80 -15.60 -14.58
N PRO A 109 -3.89 -15.88 -15.89
CA PRO A 109 -3.85 -14.86 -16.94
C PRO A 109 -5.02 -13.87 -16.85
N SER A 110 -6.13 -14.26 -16.21
CA SER A 110 -7.27 -13.38 -15.95
C SER A 110 -6.97 -12.28 -14.90
N ILE A 111 -6.06 -12.54 -13.97
CA ILE A 111 -5.65 -11.60 -12.92
C ILE A 111 -4.53 -10.69 -13.45
N LEU A 112 -3.58 -11.24 -14.20
CA LEU A 112 -2.51 -10.47 -14.86
C LEU A 112 -3.05 -9.45 -15.86
N SER A 113 -4.07 -9.82 -16.63
CA SER A 113 -4.76 -8.91 -17.55
C SER A 113 -5.49 -7.78 -16.82
N GLN A 114 -6.09 -8.06 -15.65
CA GLN A 114 -6.69 -7.02 -14.79
C GLN A 114 -5.65 -6.08 -14.16
N ILE A 115 -4.46 -6.60 -13.80
CA ILE A 115 -3.34 -5.82 -13.27
C ILE A 115 -2.76 -4.88 -14.34
N LEU A 116 -2.54 -5.40 -15.56
CA LEU A 116 -2.00 -4.62 -16.67
C LEU A 116 -2.98 -3.58 -17.20
N ALA A 117 -4.29 -3.86 -17.19
CA ALA A 117 -5.33 -2.93 -17.61
C ALA A 117 -5.51 -1.71 -16.67
N ARG A 118 -4.98 -1.76 -15.44
CA ARG A 118 -5.15 -0.69 -14.42
C ARG A 118 -3.96 0.23 -14.23
N ARG A 119 -2.93 0.15 -15.08
CA ARG A 119 -1.74 1.03 -15.02
C ARG A 119 -2.03 2.54 -15.16
N GLY A 120 -3.29 2.94 -15.37
CA GLY A 120 -3.73 4.33 -15.53
C GLY A 120 -4.87 4.83 -14.63
N SER A 121 -5.38 4.09 -13.63
CA SER A 121 -6.42 4.64 -12.72
C SER A 121 -6.14 4.36 -11.23
N PRO A 122 -5.83 5.39 -10.41
CA PRO A 122 -5.53 5.22 -8.99
C PRO A 122 -6.76 5.25 -8.08
N THR A 123 -7.97 5.01 -8.58
CA THR A 123 -9.19 5.11 -7.77
C THR A 123 -9.51 3.78 -7.04
N PRO A 124 -9.45 3.74 -5.69
CA PRO A 124 -10.01 2.64 -4.92
C PRO A 124 -11.55 2.62 -5.04
N ARG A 125 -12.18 1.44 -4.88
CA ARG A 125 -13.64 1.31 -4.87
C ARG A 125 -14.32 2.12 -3.76
N LEU A 126 -13.58 2.42 -2.70
CA LEU A 126 -14.07 3.13 -1.52
C LEU A 126 -14.56 4.56 -1.77
N LEU A 127 -14.37 5.19 -2.96
CA LEU A 127 -14.79 6.58 -3.22
C LEU A 127 -15.22 6.90 -4.67
N SER A 128 -16.04 6.08 -5.35
CA SER A 128 -16.57 6.46 -6.69
C SER A 128 -18.08 6.72 -6.75
N ARG A 129 -18.66 7.38 -5.74
CA ARG A 129 -20.04 7.90 -5.84
C ARG A 129 -20.20 9.27 -5.16
N THR A 130 -19.70 10.32 -5.79
CA THR A 130 -20.31 11.66 -5.71
C THR A 130 -20.16 12.37 -7.05
N ASN A 131 -21.27 12.89 -7.57
CA ASN A 131 -21.35 13.69 -8.78
C ASN A 131 -20.61 15.02 -8.61
N SER A 132 -19.68 15.33 -9.52
CA SER A 132 -19.46 16.70 -9.95
C SER A 132 -19.08 16.72 -11.43
N THR A 133 -19.77 17.59 -12.14
CA THR A 133 -19.69 17.84 -13.57
C THR A 133 -18.50 18.72 -13.93
N ALA A 134 -18.05 18.54 -15.18
CA ALA A 134 -17.41 19.50 -16.07
C ALA A 134 -15.92 19.27 -16.39
N ASN A 135 -15.67 19.28 -17.70
CA ASN A 135 -14.41 19.33 -18.43
C ASN A 135 -13.66 17.98 -18.47
N GLY A 136 -13.65 17.20 -19.56
CA GLY A 136 -13.79 17.55 -20.96
C GLY A 136 -12.57 16.99 -21.69
N PHE A 137 -12.62 15.74 -22.14
CA PHE A 137 -11.80 15.24 -23.24
C PHE A 137 -12.56 14.12 -23.96
N THR A 138 -12.72 14.37 -25.25
CA THR A 138 -13.44 13.62 -26.26
C THR A 138 -12.71 12.33 -26.65
N SER A 139 -13.42 11.20 -26.69
CA SER A 139 -13.00 10.01 -27.45
C SER A 139 -13.71 9.97 -28.80
N PRO A 140 -13.06 9.55 -29.90
CA PRO A 140 -13.71 9.46 -31.20
C PRO A 140 -14.66 8.26 -31.27
N SER A 141 -15.83 8.53 -31.85
CA SER A 141 -16.83 7.58 -32.31
C SER A 141 -16.28 6.68 -33.42
N LEU A 142 -16.59 5.37 -33.36
CA LEU A 142 -16.76 4.53 -34.54
C LEU A 142 -17.96 3.59 -34.38
N TYR A 143 -19.05 4.01 -35.03
CA TYR A 143 -20.04 3.25 -35.78
C TYR A 143 -20.50 1.86 -35.30
N THR A 144 -21.78 1.84 -34.94
CA THR A 144 -22.73 0.73 -35.01
C THR A 144 -22.92 0.20 -36.43
N SER A 145 -22.94 -1.13 -36.60
CA SER A 145 -23.74 -1.77 -37.65
C SER A 145 -24.31 -3.10 -37.15
N HIS A 146 -25.64 -3.14 -37.07
CA HIS A 146 -26.45 -4.34 -36.88
C HIS A 146 -26.27 -5.31 -38.06
N HIS A 147 -26.07 -6.60 -37.76
CA HIS A 147 -26.71 -7.70 -38.49
C HIS A 147 -26.55 -9.03 -37.73
N SER A 148 -27.68 -9.60 -37.30
CA SER A 148 -27.87 -11.06 -37.17
C SER A 148 -28.62 -11.51 -38.45
N PRO A 149 -28.48 -12.76 -38.95
CA PRO A 149 -29.05 -13.93 -38.27
C PRO A 149 -28.26 -15.26 -38.48
N GLY A 150 -28.68 -16.33 -37.80
CA GLY A 150 -28.34 -17.70 -38.23
C GLY A 150 -28.17 -18.71 -37.10
N ILE A 151 -29.30 -19.24 -36.62
CA ILE A 151 -29.38 -20.43 -35.78
C ILE A 151 -28.90 -21.64 -36.59
N ASN A 152 -27.93 -22.40 -36.07
CA ASN A 152 -27.78 -23.81 -36.42
C ASN A 152 -27.49 -24.63 -35.16
N ASN A 153 -28.38 -25.59 -34.96
CA ASN A 153 -28.52 -26.51 -33.85
C ASN A 153 -27.58 -27.70 -34.09
N LEU A 154 -26.65 -27.99 -33.17
CA LEU A 154 -25.95 -29.27 -33.10
C LEU A 154 -25.79 -29.66 -31.63
N SER A 155 -26.66 -30.58 -31.21
CA SER A 155 -26.66 -31.25 -29.92
C SER A 155 -25.84 -32.54 -30.04
N LEU A 156 -24.81 -32.70 -29.21
CA LEU A 156 -24.10 -33.97 -29.00
C LEU A 156 -23.53 -34.01 -27.58
N GLY A 157 -23.96 -35.02 -26.80
CA GLY A 157 -23.11 -35.69 -25.80
C GLY A 157 -23.23 -35.22 -24.36
N ASP A 158 -24.20 -35.78 -23.64
CA ASP A 158 -24.23 -35.84 -22.18
C ASP A 158 -23.04 -36.68 -21.68
N SER A 159 -22.23 -36.13 -20.77
CA SER A 159 -21.14 -36.84 -20.09
C SER A 159 -20.98 -36.23 -18.71
N THR A 160 -21.51 -36.94 -17.74
CA THR A 160 -21.40 -36.72 -16.31
C THR A 160 -19.93 -36.70 -15.86
N HIS A 161 -19.37 -35.50 -15.68
CA HIS A 161 -18.12 -35.33 -14.93
C HIS A 161 -18.42 -34.75 -13.55
N GLN A 162 -18.25 -35.59 -12.54
CA GLN A 162 -18.06 -35.18 -11.14
C GLN A 162 -16.88 -34.20 -11.07
N PRO A 163 -16.93 -33.15 -10.24
CA PRO A 163 -15.77 -32.29 -10.04
C PRO A 163 -14.68 -33.09 -9.33
N ALA A 164 -13.54 -33.24 -10.00
CA ALA A 164 -12.34 -33.79 -9.41
C ALA A 164 -11.89 -32.88 -8.26
N GLU A 165 -11.67 -33.49 -7.09
CA GLU A 165 -11.03 -32.86 -5.95
C GLU A 165 -9.63 -32.37 -6.37
N GLU A 166 -9.44 -31.05 -6.42
CA GLU A 166 -8.12 -30.44 -6.58
C GLU A 166 -7.25 -30.81 -5.37
N GLN A 167 -6.34 -31.77 -5.57
CA GLN A 167 -5.28 -32.10 -4.65
C GLN A 167 -4.37 -30.87 -4.47
N ASN A 168 -4.48 -30.25 -3.30
CA ASN A 168 -3.72 -29.10 -2.84
C ASN A 168 -2.24 -29.52 -2.64
N ASN A 169 -1.42 -29.38 -3.68
CA ASN A 169 0.02 -29.64 -3.61
C ASN A 169 0.70 -28.59 -2.73
N ASN A 170 1.07 -29.02 -1.52
CA ASN A 170 1.60 -28.26 -0.38
C ASN A 170 3.02 -27.66 -0.58
N ASN A 171 3.38 -27.22 -1.78
CA ASN A 171 4.66 -26.56 -2.09
C ASN A 171 4.56 -25.02 -2.02
N ASN A 172 3.96 -24.47 -0.96
CA ASN A 172 4.01 -23.03 -0.74
C ASN A 172 5.39 -22.64 -0.21
N SER A 173 6.09 -21.77 -0.95
CA SER A 173 7.39 -21.22 -0.54
C SER A 173 7.29 -20.56 0.85
N PRO A 174 8.35 -20.54 1.66
CA PRO A 174 8.31 -19.92 2.99
C PRO A 174 7.72 -18.50 3.02
N PHE A 175 8.01 -17.65 2.02
CA PHE A 175 7.44 -16.29 1.97
C PHE A 175 5.91 -16.30 1.78
N GLU A 176 5.33 -17.30 1.10
CA GLU A 176 3.88 -17.43 0.93
C GLU A 176 3.18 -17.60 2.28
N LYS A 177 3.77 -18.39 3.18
CA LYS A 177 3.25 -18.56 4.54
C LYS A 177 3.29 -17.24 5.31
N THR A 178 4.35 -16.46 5.14
CA THR A 178 4.48 -15.14 5.77
C THR A 178 3.45 -14.14 5.22
N ILE A 179 3.16 -14.15 3.91
CA ILE A 179 2.09 -13.34 3.32
C ILE A 179 0.72 -13.76 3.87
N GLU A 180 0.43 -15.06 3.99
CA GLU A 180 -0.85 -15.51 4.53
C GLU A 180 -1.03 -15.14 6.01
N ILE A 181 0.03 -15.22 6.83
CA ILE A 181 0.01 -14.73 8.22
C ILE A 181 -0.31 -13.23 8.26
N LEU A 182 0.39 -12.44 7.44
CA LEU A 182 0.19 -11.00 7.35
C LEU A 182 -1.25 -10.67 6.91
N LYS A 183 -1.74 -11.32 5.86
CA LYS A 183 -3.10 -11.13 5.33
C LYS A 183 -4.15 -11.50 6.37
N ALA A 184 -4.03 -12.67 7.01
CA ALA A 184 -4.97 -13.15 8.01
C ALA A 184 -5.06 -12.20 9.20
N ASP A 185 -3.94 -11.66 9.68
CA ASP A 185 -3.91 -10.70 10.78
C ASP A 185 -4.63 -9.38 10.42
N HIS A 186 -4.45 -8.86 9.20
CA HIS A 186 -5.16 -7.65 8.76
C HIS A 186 -6.65 -7.88 8.52
N LEU A 187 -7.03 -9.02 7.94
CA LEU A 187 -8.43 -9.39 7.74
C LEU A 187 -9.16 -9.60 9.08
N LYS A 188 -8.49 -10.22 10.05
CA LYS A 188 -9.00 -10.36 11.41
C LYS A 188 -9.24 -9.00 12.05
N ALA A 189 -8.25 -8.11 12.00
CA ALA A 189 -8.38 -6.75 12.54
C ALA A 189 -9.52 -5.96 11.87
N ALA A 190 -9.70 -6.11 10.55
CA ALA A 190 -10.81 -5.50 9.83
C ALA A 190 -12.17 -5.99 10.37
N SER A 191 -12.34 -7.31 10.50
CA SER A 191 -13.59 -7.91 11.00
C SER A 191 -13.89 -7.56 12.47
N GLU A 192 -12.88 -7.32 13.29
CA GLU A 192 -13.05 -6.92 14.69
C GLU A 192 -13.38 -5.43 14.85
N LEU A 193 -12.93 -4.58 13.93
CA LEU A 193 -13.04 -3.11 14.04
C LEU A 193 -14.21 -2.50 13.26
N ILE A 194 -14.57 -3.06 12.10
CA ILE A 194 -15.53 -2.45 11.18
C ILE A 194 -16.90 -3.08 11.35
N SER A 195 -17.89 -2.24 11.68
CA SER A 195 -19.28 -2.66 11.88
C SER A 195 -20.09 -2.65 10.57
N ASN A 196 -19.83 -1.69 9.67
CA ASN A 196 -20.52 -1.61 8.38
C ASN A 196 -20.06 -2.71 7.40
N GLU A 197 -20.99 -3.60 7.04
CA GLU A 197 -20.71 -4.77 6.18
C GLU A 197 -20.19 -4.41 4.79
N ASN A 198 -20.71 -3.35 4.17
CA ASN A 198 -20.24 -2.93 2.84
C ASN A 198 -18.80 -2.41 2.91
N LEU A 199 -18.52 -1.59 3.93
CA LEU A 199 -17.19 -1.03 4.15
C LEU A 199 -16.17 -2.12 4.51
N LEU A 200 -16.59 -3.09 5.32
CA LEU A 200 -15.79 -4.27 5.66
C LEU A 200 -15.47 -5.10 4.42
N SER A 201 -16.46 -5.38 3.57
CA SER A 201 -16.29 -6.14 2.32
C SER A 201 -15.30 -5.44 1.37
N ASP A 202 -15.44 -4.13 1.17
CA ASP A 202 -14.52 -3.35 0.35
C ASP A 202 -13.09 -3.35 0.92
N LEU A 203 -12.95 -3.20 2.25
CA LEU A 203 -11.65 -3.25 2.92
C LEU A 203 -10.98 -4.63 2.78
N GLN A 204 -11.73 -5.71 2.99
CA GLN A 204 -11.22 -7.07 2.87
C GLN A 204 -10.75 -7.36 1.44
N TYR A 205 -11.50 -6.92 0.43
CA TYR A 205 -11.08 -6.99 -0.97
C TYR A 205 -9.76 -6.25 -1.20
N ASP A 206 -9.66 -5.00 -0.73
CA ASP A 206 -8.47 -4.17 -0.90
C ASP A 206 -7.24 -4.75 -0.19
N ILE A 207 -7.40 -5.32 1.02
CA ILE A 207 -6.33 -6.03 1.74
C ILE A 207 -5.84 -7.23 0.95
N ALA A 208 -6.78 -8.07 0.46
CA ALA A 208 -6.43 -9.25 -0.32
C ALA A 208 -5.72 -8.87 -1.63
N TYR A 209 -6.18 -7.81 -2.30
CA TYR A 209 -5.56 -7.30 -3.52
C TYR A 209 -4.12 -6.82 -3.30
N ASP A 210 -3.87 -6.04 -2.25
CA ASP A 210 -2.53 -5.55 -1.95
C ASP A 210 -1.58 -6.69 -1.53
N CYS A 211 -2.08 -7.71 -0.81
CA CYS A 211 -1.30 -8.92 -0.50
C CYS A 211 -0.95 -9.74 -1.76
N GLU A 212 -1.86 -9.83 -2.74
CA GLU A 212 -1.59 -10.52 -4.01
C GLU A 212 -0.55 -9.78 -4.86
N ARG A 213 -0.57 -8.45 -4.83
CA ARG A 213 0.49 -7.65 -5.48
C ARG A 213 1.84 -7.83 -4.81
N LEU A 214 1.87 -7.90 -3.48
CA LEU A 214 3.08 -8.20 -2.71
C LEU A 214 3.63 -9.59 -3.07
N ARG A 215 2.75 -10.60 -3.16
CA ARG A 215 3.10 -11.94 -3.62
C ARG A 215 3.75 -11.92 -5.00
N SER A 216 3.13 -11.22 -5.96
CA SER A 216 3.67 -11.08 -7.32
C SER A 216 5.07 -10.43 -7.33
N LEU A 217 5.29 -9.41 -6.48
CA LEU A 217 6.60 -8.76 -6.34
C LEU A 217 7.64 -9.71 -5.74
N LEU A 218 7.29 -10.47 -4.70
CA LEU A 218 8.19 -11.42 -4.05
C LEU A 218 8.54 -12.62 -4.95
N LEU A 219 7.58 -13.08 -5.77
CA LEU A 219 7.85 -14.07 -6.81
C LEU A 219 8.85 -13.54 -7.84
N ALA A 220 8.70 -12.28 -8.26
CA ALA A 220 9.65 -11.66 -9.19
C ALA A 220 11.05 -11.56 -8.57
N THR A 221 11.18 -11.18 -7.29
CA THR A 221 12.49 -11.17 -6.60
C THR A 221 13.08 -12.58 -6.47
N GLN A 222 12.25 -13.60 -6.23
CA GLN A 222 12.72 -14.99 -6.19
C GLN A 222 13.24 -15.46 -7.56
N ILE A 223 12.56 -15.10 -8.66
CA ILE A 223 12.98 -15.45 -10.03
C ILE A 223 14.28 -14.74 -10.41
N LEU A 224 14.42 -13.46 -10.03
CA LEU A 224 15.62 -12.67 -10.32
C LEU A 224 16.80 -13.04 -9.41
N GLU A 225 16.56 -13.80 -8.34
CA GLU A 225 17.55 -14.12 -7.30
C GLU A 225 18.19 -12.88 -6.64
N GLU A 226 17.50 -11.74 -6.73
CA GLU A 226 17.95 -10.48 -6.15
C GLU A 226 16.78 -9.67 -5.60
N ILE A 227 17.08 -8.89 -4.57
CA ILE A 227 16.19 -7.84 -4.08
C ILE A 227 16.90 -6.49 -4.20
N SER A 228 16.45 -5.68 -5.16
CA SER A 228 16.95 -4.31 -5.27
C SER A 228 16.53 -3.49 -4.04
N PRO A 229 17.30 -2.45 -3.65
CA PRO A 229 16.90 -1.51 -2.61
C PRO A 229 15.52 -0.90 -2.86
N LYS A 230 15.20 -0.60 -4.14
CA LYS A 230 13.88 -0.13 -4.57
C LYS A 230 12.78 -1.15 -4.27
N SER A 231 13.00 -2.43 -4.61
CA SER A 231 12.03 -3.50 -4.33
C SER A 231 11.80 -3.67 -2.83
N LYS A 232 12.86 -3.56 -2.02
CA LYS A 232 12.75 -3.64 -0.56
C LYS A 232 11.91 -2.51 0.02
N ASP A 233 12.09 -1.29 -0.45
CA ASP A 233 11.27 -0.12 -0.08
C ASP A 233 9.79 -0.31 -0.47
N LEU A 234 9.53 -0.82 -1.67
CA LEU A 234 8.16 -1.11 -2.11
C LEU A 234 7.49 -2.20 -1.25
N ILE A 235 8.24 -3.25 -0.89
CA ILE A 235 7.75 -4.34 -0.04
C ILE A 235 7.33 -3.81 1.33
N ILE A 236 8.16 -2.97 1.98
CA ILE A 236 7.79 -2.41 3.29
C ILE A 236 6.59 -1.47 3.19
N GLY A 237 6.49 -0.66 2.13
CA GLY A 237 5.43 0.34 1.92
C GLY A 237 4.03 -0.27 1.85
N VAL A 238 3.92 -1.55 1.48
CA VAL A 238 2.66 -2.31 1.56
C VAL A 238 2.11 -2.31 2.99
N GLY A 239 2.98 -2.36 4.00
CA GLY A 239 2.58 -2.35 5.41
C GLY A 239 1.88 -1.05 5.82
N GLU A 240 2.41 0.10 5.43
CA GLU A 240 1.77 1.40 5.65
C GLU A 240 0.44 1.50 4.90
N LYS A 241 0.41 1.03 3.64
CA LYS A 241 -0.81 1.05 2.84
C LYS A 241 -1.93 0.23 3.48
N LEU A 242 -1.65 -1.00 3.90
CA LEU A 242 -2.62 -1.86 4.59
C LEU A 242 -3.12 -1.22 5.90
N SER A 243 -2.22 -0.61 6.66
CA SER A 243 -2.52 0.11 7.90
C SER A 243 -3.45 1.31 7.66
N CYS A 244 -3.12 2.17 6.69
CA CYS A 244 -3.93 3.35 6.36
C CYS A 244 -5.32 2.97 5.82
N ARG A 245 -5.45 1.88 5.06
CA ARG A 245 -6.77 1.37 4.63
C ARG A 245 -7.65 1.00 5.82
N LEU A 246 -7.09 0.27 6.78
CA LEU A 246 -7.79 -0.10 8.01
C LEU A 246 -8.22 1.13 8.81
N VAL A 247 -7.30 2.09 9.01
CA VAL A 247 -7.58 3.35 9.73
C VAL A 247 -8.67 4.15 9.01
N THR A 248 -8.58 4.29 7.68
CA THR A 248 -9.56 5.05 6.88
C THR A 248 -10.94 4.41 6.95
N ALA A 249 -11.03 3.09 6.79
CA ALA A 249 -12.29 2.36 6.91
C ALA A 249 -12.86 2.51 8.32
N TYR A 250 -12.04 2.36 9.36
CA TYR A 250 -12.49 2.49 10.74
C TYR A 250 -13.03 3.88 11.04
N LEU A 251 -12.29 4.94 10.71
CA LEU A 251 -12.76 6.31 10.94
C LEU A 251 -14.02 6.63 10.11
N THR A 252 -14.11 6.12 8.89
CA THR A 252 -15.32 6.23 8.07
C THR A 252 -16.53 5.57 8.75
N ASP A 253 -16.34 4.37 9.30
CA ASP A 253 -17.35 3.62 10.06
C ASP A 253 -17.78 4.36 11.33
N GLN A 254 -16.85 5.08 11.97
CA GLN A 254 -17.11 5.97 13.10
C GLN A 254 -17.71 7.34 12.72
N GLY A 255 -18.03 7.56 11.44
CA GLY A 255 -18.72 8.76 10.97
C GLY A 255 -17.83 9.95 10.64
N PHE A 256 -16.53 9.77 10.48
CA PHE A 256 -15.62 10.80 9.98
C PHE A 256 -15.57 10.83 8.45
N ASP A 257 -15.38 12.02 7.88
CA ASP A 257 -15.11 12.21 6.47
C ASP A 257 -13.61 12.20 6.22
N VAL A 258 -13.10 11.05 5.78
CA VAL A 258 -11.67 10.78 5.64
C VAL A 258 -11.32 10.39 4.21
N GLU A 259 -10.12 10.77 3.78
CA GLU A 259 -9.57 10.39 2.48
C GLU A 259 -8.25 9.65 2.67
N LEU A 260 -8.13 8.45 2.11
CA LEU A 260 -6.87 7.72 2.05
C LEU A 260 -5.90 8.41 1.06
N VAL A 261 -4.73 8.80 1.54
CA VAL A 261 -3.66 9.40 0.74
C VAL A 261 -2.46 8.47 0.70
N CYS A 262 -2.34 7.73 -0.40
CA CYS A 262 -1.17 6.91 -0.69
C CYS A 262 -0.08 7.77 -1.36
N LEU A 263 1.10 7.81 -0.76
CA LEU A 263 2.22 8.65 -1.20
C LEU A 263 3.27 7.90 -2.03
N ASP A 264 3.04 6.64 -2.40
CA ASP A 264 4.01 5.74 -3.06
C ASP A 264 4.72 6.34 -4.29
N ASN A 265 4.07 7.27 -4.99
CA ASN A 265 4.57 7.85 -6.24
C ASN A 265 4.88 9.35 -6.13
N ILE A 266 4.85 9.95 -4.92
CA ILE A 266 5.03 11.40 -4.81
C ILE A 266 6.45 11.83 -5.18
N VAL A 267 7.45 11.01 -4.88
CA VAL A 267 8.85 11.27 -5.25
C VAL A 267 9.08 11.09 -6.75
N GLU A 268 8.53 10.05 -7.36
CA GLU A 268 8.63 9.86 -8.82
C GLU A 268 8.03 11.07 -9.55
N ARG A 269 6.90 11.62 -9.07
CA ARG A 269 6.30 12.85 -9.64
C ARG A 269 7.17 14.10 -9.47
N ILE A 270 7.93 14.19 -8.38
CA ILE A 270 8.92 15.26 -8.17
C ILE A 270 10.02 15.17 -9.23
N GLU A 271 10.49 13.96 -9.52
CA GLU A 271 11.53 13.70 -10.52
C GLU A 271 11.04 13.96 -11.95
N PHE A 272 9.81 13.56 -12.31
CA PHE A 272 9.27 13.81 -13.66
C PHE A 272 9.10 15.29 -14.00
N GLU A 273 8.81 16.14 -13.02
CA GLU A 273 8.65 17.59 -13.21
C GLU A 273 9.98 18.36 -13.14
N ALA A 274 11.09 17.67 -12.87
CA ALA A 274 12.45 18.14 -13.12
C ALA A 274 13.01 17.29 -14.28
N PRO A 275 12.83 17.71 -15.55
CA PRO A 275 13.06 16.88 -16.74
C PRO A 275 14.45 16.22 -16.83
N ASP A 276 15.42 16.72 -16.07
CA ASP A 276 16.82 16.30 -16.07
C ASP A 276 17.25 15.59 -14.76
N GLY A 277 16.30 15.35 -13.83
CA GLY A 277 16.58 14.78 -12.50
C GLY A 277 17.16 15.80 -11.52
N ASP A 278 18.42 15.59 -11.11
CA ASP A 278 19.23 16.50 -10.28
C ASP A 278 20.39 17.09 -11.10
N PRO A 279 20.12 17.91 -12.14
CA PRO A 279 21.12 18.34 -13.13
C PRO A 279 22.31 19.09 -12.52
N ASP A 280 22.11 19.69 -11.34
CA ASP A 280 23.11 20.47 -10.61
C ASP A 280 23.75 19.71 -9.43
N GLY A 281 23.36 18.46 -9.14
CA GLY A 281 23.84 17.73 -7.94
C GLY A 281 23.38 18.37 -6.61
N VAL A 282 22.21 18.99 -6.63
CA VAL A 282 21.61 19.76 -5.53
C VAL A 282 20.82 18.88 -4.58
N TYR A 283 20.23 17.77 -5.06
CA TYR A 283 19.49 16.81 -4.23
C TYR A 283 20.36 15.75 -3.61
N GLN A 284 21.50 15.40 -4.22
CA GLN A 284 22.44 14.45 -3.65
C GLN A 284 23.84 15.04 -3.50
N SER A 285 24.45 14.82 -2.32
CA SER A 285 25.88 15.10 -2.12
C SER A 285 26.73 14.06 -2.85
N PRO A 286 28.02 14.36 -3.15
CA PRO A 286 28.98 13.33 -3.51
C PRO A 286 28.95 12.19 -2.46
N GLY A 287 28.62 10.96 -2.90
CA GLY A 287 28.34 9.83 -2.00
C GLY A 287 26.86 9.44 -1.88
N GLY A 288 25.94 10.16 -2.55
CA GLY A 288 24.54 9.75 -2.71
C GLY A 288 23.61 10.09 -1.54
N GLN A 289 24.06 10.89 -0.57
CA GLN A 289 23.22 11.36 0.55
C GLN A 289 22.25 12.45 0.10
N LEU A 290 20.99 12.34 0.49
CA LEU A 290 19.97 13.36 0.22
C LEU A 290 20.29 14.69 0.93
N ARG A 291 20.06 15.81 0.24
CA ARG A 291 20.30 17.18 0.71
C ARG A 291 19.00 17.91 1.01
N GLN A 292 19.09 19.00 1.78
CA GLN A 292 17.94 19.84 2.18
C GLN A 292 16.98 20.22 1.02
N PRO A 293 17.45 20.61 -0.18
CA PRO A 293 16.55 21.01 -1.27
C PRO A 293 15.59 19.89 -1.73
N PHE A 294 16.00 18.62 -1.59
CA PHE A 294 15.11 17.48 -1.85
C PHE A 294 13.95 17.48 -0.85
N TYR A 295 14.26 17.62 0.45
CA TYR A 295 13.26 17.64 1.51
C TYR A 295 12.34 18.85 1.42
N ASP A 296 12.87 20.03 1.06
CA ASP A 296 12.07 21.25 0.87
C ASP A 296 11.04 21.06 -0.25
N ARG A 297 11.47 20.49 -1.39
CA ARG A 297 10.58 20.18 -2.50
C ARG A 297 9.55 19.11 -2.14
N LEU A 298 9.97 18.06 -1.44
CA LEU A 298 9.09 16.99 -0.99
C LEU A 298 8.02 17.52 -0.03
N ALA A 299 8.39 18.35 0.95
CA ALA A 299 7.45 18.98 1.87
C ALA A 299 6.41 19.82 1.12
N LEU A 300 6.83 20.64 0.16
CA LEU A 300 5.91 21.42 -0.68
C LEU A 300 4.87 20.52 -1.38
N ARG A 301 5.31 19.44 -2.05
CA ARG A 301 4.40 18.52 -2.76
C ARG A 301 3.49 17.75 -1.82
N LEU A 302 3.97 17.36 -0.65
CA LEU A 302 3.14 16.74 0.39
C LEU A 302 2.03 17.71 0.81
N GLY A 303 2.38 18.97 1.11
CA GLY A 303 1.41 20.01 1.45
C GLY A 303 0.35 20.23 0.36
N GLU A 304 0.77 20.32 -0.91
CA GLU A 304 -0.14 20.44 -2.06
C GLU A 304 -1.09 19.23 -2.17
N ARG A 305 -0.56 18.00 -2.04
CA ARG A 305 -1.38 16.79 -2.10
C ARG A 305 -2.40 16.73 -0.97
N LEU A 306 -2.03 17.12 0.24
CA LEU A 306 -2.95 17.10 1.38
C LEU A 306 -4.02 18.19 1.28
N LYS A 307 -3.71 19.36 0.71
CA LYS A 307 -4.69 20.42 0.44
C LYS A 307 -5.76 19.99 -0.58
N GLN A 308 -5.47 19.07 -1.48
CA GLN A 308 -6.44 18.50 -2.43
C GLN A 308 -7.53 17.65 -1.75
N CYS A 309 -7.35 17.27 -0.48
CA CYS A 309 -8.39 16.60 0.30
C CYS A 309 -9.51 17.56 0.72
N GLU A 310 -9.36 18.87 0.52
CA GLU A 310 -10.34 19.88 0.93
C GLU A 310 -10.67 19.71 2.42
N ASP A 311 -11.95 19.60 2.76
CA ASP A 311 -12.42 19.47 4.14
C ASP A 311 -12.33 18.03 4.66
N ARG A 312 -11.97 17.05 3.82
CA ARG A 312 -11.77 15.67 4.28
C ARG A 312 -10.50 15.58 5.13
N ILE A 313 -10.51 14.66 6.09
CA ILE A 313 -9.37 14.37 6.96
C ILE A 313 -8.42 13.41 6.20
N PRO A 314 -7.21 13.84 5.80
CA PRO A 314 -6.29 12.97 5.08
C PRO A 314 -5.74 11.90 6.03
N VAL A 315 -5.81 10.63 5.62
CA VAL A 315 -5.14 9.49 6.26
C VAL A 315 -4.00 9.05 5.35
N VAL A 316 -2.78 9.37 5.74
CA VAL A 316 -1.59 9.40 4.89
C VAL A 316 -0.67 8.24 5.20
N THR A 317 -0.18 7.56 4.16
CA THR A 317 0.86 6.53 4.31
C THR A 317 2.17 7.14 4.78
N GLY A 318 2.81 6.54 5.79
CA GLY A 318 4.16 6.94 6.20
C GLY A 318 5.23 6.71 5.14
N PHE A 319 5.01 5.72 4.27
CA PHE A 319 5.82 5.48 3.09
C PHE A 319 5.45 6.49 2.00
N PHE A 320 6.43 7.28 1.55
CA PHE A 320 6.28 8.33 0.54
C PHE A 320 6.99 8.02 -0.77
N GLY A 321 7.16 6.74 -1.06
CA GLY A 321 7.77 6.29 -2.31
C GLY A 321 9.27 6.09 -2.22
N VAL A 322 9.83 5.71 -3.37
CA VAL A 322 11.25 5.39 -3.52
C VAL A 322 12.02 6.69 -3.67
N VAL A 323 13.05 6.87 -2.84
CA VAL A 323 13.97 8.00 -2.93
C VAL A 323 15.30 7.57 -3.56
N PRO A 324 16.06 8.51 -4.14
CA PRO A 324 17.43 8.23 -4.57
C PRO A 324 18.26 7.57 -3.46
N GLY A 325 18.84 6.41 -3.75
CA GLY A 325 19.62 5.64 -2.78
C GLY A 325 18.83 4.77 -1.79
N SER A 326 17.51 4.60 -1.96
CA SER A 326 16.58 3.86 -1.09
C SER A 326 16.22 4.55 0.22
N LEU A 327 14.92 4.55 0.54
CA LEU A 327 14.34 5.19 1.72
C LEU A 327 14.88 4.57 3.01
N LEU A 328 14.94 3.24 3.08
CA LEU A 328 15.50 2.54 4.24
C LEU A 328 16.99 2.83 4.44
N THR A 329 17.74 3.05 3.37
CA THR A 329 19.18 3.32 3.47
C THR A 329 19.44 4.78 3.86
N GLN A 330 18.68 5.71 3.27
CA GLN A 330 18.84 7.15 3.51
C GLN A 330 18.27 7.60 4.86
N VAL A 331 17.14 7.03 5.29
CA VAL A 331 16.38 7.51 6.45
C VAL A 331 16.29 6.47 7.57
N GLY A 332 16.39 5.17 7.24
CA GLY A 332 16.18 4.10 8.20
C GLY A 332 14.70 3.91 8.55
N ARG A 333 14.43 3.16 9.62
CA ARG A 333 13.06 2.76 10.02
C ARG A 333 12.19 3.89 10.60
N GLY A 334 12.75 5.09 10.76
CA GLY A 334 12.06 6.29 11.24
C GLY A 334 11.37 7.10 10.15
N TYR A 335 11.30 6.60 8.90
CA TYR A 335 10.79 7.37 7.76
C TYR A 335 9.37 7.91 7.93
N THR A 336 8.51 7.26 8.72
CA THR A 336 7.16 7.78 9.00
C THR A 336 7.18 9.05 9.85
N ASP A 337 8.12 9.16 10.81
CA ASP A 337 8.27 10.38 11.61
C ASP A 337 8.80 11.53 10.73
N LEU A 338 9.73 11.22 9.81
CA LEU A 338 10.16 12.16 8.79
C LEU A 338 9.00 12.58 7.88
N CYS A 339 8.21 11.63 7.37
CA CYS A 339 7.05 11.91 6.55
C CYS A 339 6.07 12.86 7.24
N ALA A 340 5.75 12.61 8.52
CA ALA A 340 4.87 13.47 9.29
C ALA A 340 5.45 14.88 9.48
N SER A 341 6.76 14.98 9.71
CA SER A 341 7.46 16.27 9.78
C SER A 341 7.41 17.04 8.46
N LEU A 342 7.61 16.36 7.33
CA LEU A 342 7.53 16.97 6.00
C LEU A 342 6.10 17.40 5.65
N CYS A 343 5.08 16.62 6.05
CA CYS A 343 3.68 17.03 5.94
C CYS A 343 3.39 18.28 6.78
N ALA A 344 3.93 18.36 8.00
CA ALA A 344 3.77 19.53 8.87
C ALA A 344 4.39 20.77 8.25
N VAL A 345 5.62 20.68 7.74
CA VAL A 345 6.30 21.77 7.02
C VAL A 345 5.50 22.17 5.77
N GLY A 346 5.07 21.20 4.96
CA GLY A 346 4.34 21.44 3.71
C GLY A 346 2.98 22.13 3.90
N LEU A 347 2.30 21.84 5.00
CA LEU A 347 1.03 22.47 5.35
C LEU A 347 1.18 23.76 6.17
N GLY A 348 2.39 24.09 6.64
CA GLY A 348 2.58 25.15 7.63
C GLY A 348 1.81 24.85 8.92
N ALA A 349 1.83 23.59 9.37
CA ALA A 349 1.09 23.14 10.53
C ALA A 349 1.58 23.85 11.81
N ALA A 350 0.64 24.16 12.70
CA ALA A 350 0.95 24.75 13.99
C ALA A 350 1.60 23.73 14.94
N GLU A 351 1.29 22.45 14.75
CA GLU A 351 1.77 21.38 15.63
C GLU A 351 1.94 20.05 14.87
N LEU A 352 2.97 19.29 15.25
CA LEU A 352 3.12 17.87 14.95
C LEU A 352 3.02 17.07 16.26
N GLN A 353 2.00 16.24 16.37
CA GLN A 353 1.77 15.34 17.49
C GLN A 353 2.21 13.92 17.13
N VAL A 354 3.15 13.38 17.90
CA VAL A 354 3.65 12.00 17.73
C VAL A 354 3.06 11.12 18.82
N TRP A 355 2.04 10.35 18.47
CA TRP A 355 1.33 9.46 19.39
C TRP A 355 2.05 8.12 19.54
N LYS A 356 2.33 7.76 20.80
CA LYS A 356 2.99 6.52 21.22
C LYS A 356 2.21 5.89 22.38
N GLU A 357 2.62 4.70 22.78
CA GLU A 357 2.06 3.95 23.93
C GLU A 357 2.68 4.34 25.28
N VAL A 358 3.61 5.31 25.28
CA VAL A 358 4.31 5.81 26.45
C VAL A 358 4.15 7.33 26.55
N ASP A 359 4.24 7.87 27.77
CA ASP A 359 4.02 9.29 28.08
C ASP A 359 5.21 10.17 27.68
N GLY A 360 5.49 10.22 26.37
CA GLY A 360 6.53 11.08 25.79
C GLY A 360 7.93 10.46 25.81
N ILE A 361 8.94 11.29 26.04
CA ILE A 361 10.35 10.91 26.00
C ILE A 361 10.85 10.68 27.43
N PHE A 362 11.41 9.49 27.67
CA PHE A 362 11.95 9.07 28.95
C PHE A 362 13.48 9.26 29.00
N THR A 363 14.06 9.23 30.19
CA THR A 363 15.52 9.36 30.38
C THR A 363 16.32 8.15 29.88
N ALA A 364 15.68 6.98 29.75
CA ALA A 364 16.22 5.73 29.21
C ALA A 364 15.07 4.85 28.68
N ASP A 365 15.40 3.83 27.88
CA ASP A 365 14.46 2.79 27.39
C ASP A 365 14.11 1.79 28.51
#